data_AF-A0A6J4VR38-F1
#
_entry.id   AF-A0A6J4VR38-F1
#
_cell.length_a   1.000
_cell.length_b   1.000
_cell.length_c   1.000
_cell.angle_alpha   90.00
_cell.angle_beta   90.00
_cell.angle_gamma   90.00
#
_symmetry.space_group_name_H-M   'P 1'
#
loop_
_entity.id
_entity.type
_entity.pdbx_description
1 polymer ?
#
loop_
_entity_poly.entity_id
_entity_poly.type
_entity_poly.pdbx_seq_one_letter_code
_entity_poly.pdbx_strand_id
1 'polypeptide(L)'
;PPFYRQLAASGEPGTVLELPYCKQCSITNYRQTVHEHPTVGGYISGRLAYPIRDSPLFRELPTVDDIVPEAGHDLVGRRILAYADVRWIVVFRAEAEGDAGVERFLARFAAPTPLYEDAEMIVYRPLPPTGLDRFISPLSGWYPSERAAETGARFRWLAEVGTVEVWSFADTPRDYTLRFDTFTYQTPRRLAVSLDGQALGEWQVTGPRSLELPLSLTPGAHRLEFRSLDPPTHPNALDPASKDDRALSLAIANLVLADR
;
A
#
# COMPACT_ATOMS: atom_id res chain seq x y z
N PRO A 1 -1.45 16.24 27.98
CA PRO A 1 -2.84 16.47 27.51
C PRO A 1 -3.89 15.78 28.40
N PRO A 2 -4.99 16.45 28.78
CA PRO A 2 -6.05 15.88 29.62
C PRO A 2 -6.70 14.62 29.02
N PHE A 3 -6.93 14.58 27.71
CA PHE A 3 -7.45 13.39 27.02
C PHE A 3 -6.60 12.15 27.27
N TYR A 4 -5.28 12.23 27.20
CA TYR A 4 -4.42 11.06 27.45
C TYR A 4 -4.48 10.51 28.87
N ARG A 5 -4.84 11.34 29.86
CA ARG A 5 -5.11 10.83 31.21
C ARG A 5 -6.44 10.08 31.28
N GLN A 6 -7.45 10.55 30.53
CA GLN A 6 -8.72 9.82 30.40
C GLN A 6 -8.49 8.49 29.67
N LEU A 7 -7.66 8.52 28.62
CA LEU A 7 -7.30 7.34 27.86
C LEU A 7 -6.52 6.34 28.70
N ALA A 8 -5.54 6.79 29.51
CA ALA A 8 -4.82 5.93 30.46
C ALA A 8 -5.74 5.23 31.48
N ALA A 9 -6.85 5.89 31.85
CA ALA A 9 -7.86 5.34 32.74
C ALA A 9 -8.92 4.51 31.99
N SER A 10 -8.88 4.47 30.66
CA SER A 10 -9.80 3.71 29.84
C SER A 10 -9.44 2.23 29.86
N GLY A 11 -10.44 1.37 29.97
CA GLY A 11 -10.29 -0.08 29.75
C GLY A 11 -10.45 -0.50 28.28
N GLU A 12 -10.75 0.44 27.38
CA GLU A 12 -10.95 0.14 25.96
C GLU A 12 -9.59 -0.11 25.29
N PRO A 13 -9.35 -1.28 24.66
CA PRO A 13 -8.12 -1.51 23.89
C PRO A 13 -8.13 -0.73 22.58
N GLY A 14 -6.95 -0.43 22.05
CA GLY A 14 -6.83 0.22 20.75
C GLY A 14 -5.53 0.98 20.54
N THR A 15 -5.31 1.37 19.29
CA THR A 15 -4.17 2.17 18.83
C THR A 15 -4.56 3.64 18.66
N VAL A 16 -3.67 4.55 19.05
CA VAL A 16 -3.77 5.98 18.82
C VAL A 16 -3.08 6.36 17.50
N LEU A 17 -3.74 7.13 16.65
CA LEU A 17 -3.15 7.79 15.48
C LEU A 17 -3.09 9.30 15.73
N GLU A 18 -1.89 9.86 15.80
CA GLU A 18 -1.69 11.30 15.97
C GLU A 18 -1.53 12.00 14.61
N LEU A 19 -2.19 13.14 14.45
CA LEU A 19 -2.18 14.01 13.26
C LEU A 19 -1.85 15.47 13.64
N PRO A 20 -1.12 16.21 12.78
CA PRO A 20 -0.41 15.72 11.60
C PRO A 20 0.66 14.68 11.99
N TYR A 21 1.02 13.80 11.06
CA TYR A 21 1.94 12.71 11.36
C TYR A 21 3.32 13.27 11.72
N CYS A 22 3.74 13.12 12.98
CA CYS A 22 4.95 13.73 13.50
C CYS A 22 6.20 13.08 12.88
N LYS A 23 7.01 13.86 12.15
CA LYS A 23 8.29 13.42 11.58
C LYS A 23 9.43 13.34 12.63
N GLN A 24 9.21 13.84 13.85
CA GLN A 24 10.17 13.89 14.97
C GLN A 24 9.54 13.35 16.27
N CYS A 25 9.38 12.03 16.30
CA CYS A 25 8.56 11.19 17.16
C CYS A 25 8.85 11.15 18.68
N SER A 26 9.74 11.98 19.22
CA SER A 26 10.09 11.91 20.66
C SER A 26 8.93 12.31 21.57
N ILE A 27 8.11 13.29 21.15
CA ILE A 27 6.96 13.75 21.93
C ILE A 27 5.80 12.75 21.89
N THR A 28 5.58 12.08 20.75
CA THR A 28 4.60 11.00 20.60
C THR A 28 4.96 9.82 21.52
N ASN A 29 6.25 9.44 21.61
CA ASN A 29 6.68 8.41 22.57
C ASN A 29 6.47 8.83 24.01
N TYR A 30 6.78 10.09 24.35
CA TYR A 30 6.53 10.62 25.69
C TYR A 30 5.04 10.54 26.04
N ARG A 31 4.16 10.94 25.12
CA ARG A 31 2.70 10.81 25.27
C ARG A 31 2.27 9.36 25.43
N GLN A 32 2.91 8.44 24.71
CA GLN A 32 2.68 7.00 24.83
C GLN A 32 2.96 6.47 26.24
N THR A 33 3.99 6.99 26.93
CA THR A 33 4.26 6.61 28.33
C THR A 33 3.17 7.07 29.32
N VAL A 34 2.30 7.99 28.91
CA VAL A 34 1.19 8.47 29.75
C VAL A 34 -0.05 7.62 29.56
N HIS A 35 -0.41 7.31 28.32
CA HIS A 35 -1.64 6.57 28.02
C HIS A 35 -1.45 5.06 27.84
N GLU A 36 -0.21 4.58 27.65
CA GLU A 36 0.19 3.17 27.52
C GLU A 36 -0.40 2.39 26.34
N HIS A 37 -1.35 2.96 25.60
CA HIS A 37 -1.82 2.41 24.31
C HIS A 37 -0.73 2.38 23.23
N PRO A 38 -0.79 1.42 22.28
CA PRO A 38 -0.03 1.50 21.04
C PRO A 38 -0.29 2.82 20.29
N THR A 39 0.74 3.33 19.62
CA THR A 39 0.63 4.53 18.77
C THR A 39 1.13 4.23 17.36
N VAL A 40 0.40 4.70 16.35
CA VAL A 40 0.85 4.65 14.95
C VAL A 40 2.07 5.55 14.78
N GLY A 41 3.20 4.99 14.35
CA GLY A 41 4.39 5.78 14.01
C GLY A 41 5.26 6.20 15.20
N GLY A 42 5.23 5.46 16.32
CA GLY A 42 6.19 5.63 17.41
C GLY A 42 7.64 5.45 16.95
N TYR A 43 8.58 6.01 17.71
CA TYR A 43 10.02 5.93 17.42
C TYR A 43 10.74 5.22 18.55
N ILE A 44 11.29 4.06 18.28
CA ILE A 44 12.37 3.51 19.08
C ILE A 44 13.63 3.71 18.23
N SER A 45 14.81 3.92 18.83
CA SER A 45 16.08 4.27 18.17
C SER A 45 16.63 3.14 17.27
N GLY A 46 15.87 2.77 16.24
CA GLY A 46 16.10 1.76 15.22
C GLY A 46 14.96 1.87 14.19
N ARG A 47 15.22 1.57 12.91
CA ARG A 47 14.16 1.51 11.89
C ARG A 47 13.22 0.35 12.20
N LEU A 48 12.23 0.54 13.06
CA LEU A 48 11.04 -0.29 13.05
C LEU A 48 10.32 0.00 11.73
N ALA A 49 10.20 -1.03 10.89
CA ALA A 49 9.36 -0.95 9.70
C ALA A 49 7.91 -0.81 10.18
N TYR A 50 7.28 0.33 9.90
CA TYR A 50 5.87 0.56 10.18
C TYR A 50 5.12 0.51 8.84
N PRO A 51 4.53 -0.65 8.47
CA PRO A 51 3.89 -0.83 7.18
C PRO A 51 2.81 0.23 6.92
N ILE A 52 2.12 0.70 7.98
CA ILE A 52 1.07 1.70 7.84
C ILE A 52 1.56 3.02 7.25
N ARG A 53 2.80 3.45 7.50
CA ARG A 53 3.35 4.71 6.95
C ARG A 53 3.51 4.63 5.44
N ASP A 54 4.00 3.49 4.97
CA ASP A 54 4.20 3.23 3.54
C ASP A 54 2.94 2.60 2.90
N SER A 55 1.85 2.50 3.68
CA SER A 55 0.63 1.86 3.25
C SER A 55 -0.19 2.73 2.30
N PRO A 56 -1.15 2.11 1.57
CA PRO A 56 -2.15 2.79 0.75
C PRO A 56 -2.87 3.95 1.43
N LEU A 57 -2.92 4.00 2.76
CA LEU A 57 -3.60 5.05 3.52
C LEU A 57 -2.98 6.44 3.33
N PHE A 58 -1.65 6.51 3.18
CA PHE A 58 -0.90 7.77 3.13
C PHE A 58 -0.20 8.04 1.79
N ARG A 59 -0.33 7.12 0.82
CA ARG A 59 0.22 7.28 -0.53
C ARG A 59 -0.91 7.44 -1.54
N GLU A 60 -0.63 8.15 -2.63
CA GLU A 60 -1.54 8.14 -3.78
C GLU A 60 -1.60 6.72 -4.34
N LEU A 61 -2.80 6.17 -4.37
CA LEU A 61 -3.05 4.90 -5.04
C LEU A 61 -3.16 5.11 -6.55
N PRO A 62 -2.84 4.06 -7.33
CA PRO A 62 -3.15 4.05 -8.75
C PRO A 62 -4.58 4.53 -9.02
N THR A 63 -4.73 5.39 -10.01
CA THR A 63 -6.04 5.81 -10.50
C THR A 63 -6.78 4.64 -11.16
N VAL A 64 -8.05 4.84 -11.55
CA VAL A 64 -9.01 3.90 -12.18
C VAL A 64 -8.50 3.12 -13.42
N ASP A 65 -7.26 3.33 -13.83
CA ASP A 65 -6.78 3.15 -15.19
C ASP A 65 -5.36 2.54 -15.23
N ASP A 66 -5.11 1.56 -14.35
CA ASP A 66 -3.80 0.90 -14.15
C ASP A 66 -3.86 -0.64 -14.33
N ILE A 67 -2.76 -1.35 -14.05
CA ILE A 67 -2.62 -2.80 -14.19
C ILE A 67 -3.38 -3.60 -13.14
N VAL A 68 -3.85 -2.95 -12.06
CA VAL A 68 -4.67 -3.54 -11.00
C VAL A 68 -6.09 -2.97 -11.07
N PRO A 69 -7.11 -3.73 -10.61
CA PRO A 69 -8.45 -3.18 -10.43
C PRO A 69 -8.43 -1.97 -9.51
N GLU A 70 -9.31 -1.00 -9.78
CA GLU A 70 -9.54 0.10 -8.84
C GLU A 70 -10.08 -0.46 -7.52
N ALA A 71 -9.31 -0.27 -6.46
CA ALA A 71 -9.82 -0.36 -5.10
C ALA A 71 -9.97 1.07 -4.60
N GLY A 72 -11.21 1.49 -4.33
CA GLY A 72 -11.48 2.85 -3.85
C GLY A 72 -10.59 3.17 -2.65
N HIS A 73 -9.76 4.21 -2.78
CA HIS A 73 -8.75 4.58 -1.78
C HIS A 73 -9.30 4.66 -0.35
N ASP A 74 -10.51 5.19 -0.21
CA ASP A 74 -11.18 5.32 1.08
C ASP A 74 -11.56 3.96 1.67
N LEU A 75 -11.92 2.98 0.83
CA LEU A 75 -12.25 1.62 1.27
C LEU A 75 -11.02 0.92 1.83
N VAL A 76 -9.88 1.05 1.15
CA VAL A 76 -8.60 0.46 1.54
C VAL A 76 -8.10 1.13 2.83
N GLY A 77 -8.12 2.46 2.89
CA GLY A 77 -7.68 3.21 4.06
C GLY A 77 -8.48 2.85 5.33
N ARG A 78 -9.80 2.69 5.23
CA ARG A 78 -10.64 2.24 6.36
C ARG A 78 -10.30 0.82 6.83
N ARG A 79 -9.97 -0.10 5.92
CA ARG A 79 -9.50 -1.45 6.31
C ARG A 79 -8.15 -1.41 7.00
N ILE A 80 -7.22 -0.58 6.51
CA ILE A 80 -5.89 -0.45 7.11
C ILE A 80 -5.98 0.12 8.52
N LEU A 81 -6.81 1.15 8.74
CA LEU A 81 -7.05 1.71 10.07
C LEU A 81 -7.62 0.65 11.03
N ALA A 82 -8.58 -0.15 10.57
CA ALA A 82 -9.15 -1.23 11.37
C ALA A 82 -8.15 -2.37 11.64
N TYR A 83 -7.34 -2.74 10.65
CA TYR A 83 -6.29 -3.77 10.80
C TYR A 83 -5.23 -3.33 11.82
N ALA A 84 -4.85 -2.05 11.82
CA ALA A 84 -3.95 -1.47 12.82
C ALA A 84 -4.63 -1.19 14.17
N ASP A 85 -5.88 -1.62 14.34
CA ASP A 85 -6.71 -1.41 15.52
C ASP A 85 -6.76 0.06 15.96
N VAL A 86 -6.75 1.00 15.01
CA VAL A 86 -6.86 2.42 15.32
C VAL A 86 -8.23 2.67 15.94
N ARG A 87 -8.25 3.25 17.15
CA ARG A 87 -9.47 3.58 17.88
C ARG A 87 -9.63 5.06 18.15
N TRP A 88 -8.53 5.81 18.14
CA TRP A 88 -8.52 7.25 18.35
C TRP A 88 -7.66 7.93 17.29
N ILE A 89 -8.25 8.87 16.56
CA ILE A 89 -7.56 9.80 15.67
C ILE A 89 -7.44 11.11 16.43
N VAL A 90 -6.23 11.43 16.91
CA VAL A 90 -5.94 12.64 17.69
C VAL A 90 -5.34 13.69 16.77
N VAL A 91 -5.95 14.87 16.73
CA VAL A 91 -5.50 16.02 15.94
C VAL A 91 -5.00 17.10 16.87
N PHE A 92 -3.72 17.46 16.78
CA PHE A 92 -3.14 18.58 17.52
C PHE A 92 -3.43 19.89 16.78
N ARG A 93 -4.23 20.76 17.39
CA ARG A 93 -4.78 21.95 16.71
C ARG A 93 -3.70 22.90 16.20
N ALA A 94 -2.72 23.20 17.04
CA ALA A 94 -1.64 24.13 16.70
C ALA A 94 -0.78 23.65 15.52
N GLU A 95 -0.72 22.33 15.31
CA GLU A 95 0.06 21.72 14.24
C GLU A 95 -0.78 21.47 12.97
N ALA A 96 -2.09 21.26 13.14
CA ALA A 96 -3.02 20.99 12.04
C ALA A 96 -3.64 22.25 11.41
N GLU A 97 -3.44 23.43 12.01
CA GLU A 97 -4.03 24.68 11.51
C GLU A 97 -3.57 24.97 10.07
N GLY A 98 -4.53 24.98 9.13
CA GLY A 98 -4.26 25.19 7.71
C GLY A 98 -3.70 23.97 6.96
N ASP A 99 -3.61 22.79 7.58
CA ASP A 99 -3.15 21.56 6.93
C ASP A 99 -4.28 20.88 6.14
N ALA A 100 -4.34 21.16 4.84
CA ALA A 100 -5.29 20.55 3.91
C ALA A 100 -5.18 19.01 3.81
N GLY A 101 -4.03 18.43 4.19
CA GLY A 101 -3.84 16.98 4.28
C GLY A 101 -4.59 16.38 5.46
N VAL A 102 -4.53 17.03 6.62
CA VAL A 102 -5.30 16.64 7.82
C VAL A 102 -6.80 16.77 7.55
N GLU A 103 -7.25 17.90 6.99
CA GLU A 103 -8.66 18.10 6.65
C GLU A 103 -9.19 17.01 5.70
N ARG A 104 -8.44 16.71 4.64
CA ARG A 104 -8.79 15.66 3.67
C ARG A 104 -8.80 14.27 4.32
N PHE A 105 -7.86 14.00 5.23
CA PHE A 105 -7.82 12.74 5.97
C PHE A 105 -9.06 12.59 6.85
N LEU A 106 -9.38 13.61 7.65
CA LEU A 106 -10.55 13.59 8.54
C LEU A 106 -11.85 13.41 7.76
N ALA A 107 -12.02 14.13 6.64
CA ALA A 107 -13.20 14.01 5.79
C ALA A 107 -13.41 12.59 5.23
N ARG A 108 -12.34 11.83 5.03
CA ARG A 108 -12.38 10.47 4.45
C ARG A 108 -12.49 9.36 5.48
N PHE A 109 -11.90 9.56 6.66
CA PHE A 109 -11.60 8.48 7.59
C PHE A 109 -12.08 8.70 9.02
N ALA A 110 -12.41 9.92 9.43
CA ALA A 110 -12.90 10.20 10.78
C ALA A 110 -14.43 10.27 10.83
N ALA A 111 -15.01 9.86 11.95
CA ALA A 111 -16.40 10.15 12.26
C ALA A 111 -16.61 11.67 12.34
N PRO A 112 -17.76 12.20 11.89
CA PRO A 112 -17.96 13.65 11.78
C PRO A 112 -18.03 14.36 13.14
N THR A 113 -18.45 13.65 14.19
CA THR A 113 -18.55 14.19 15.54
C THR A 113 -17.29 13.82 16.35
N PRO A 114 -16.58 14.81 16.92
CA PRO A 114 -15.48 14.54 17.85
C PRO A 114 -15.95 13.72 19.05
N LEU A 115 -15.12 12.78 19.47
CA LEU A 115 -15.23 12.09 20.76
C LEU A 115 -14.82 13.02 21.91
N TYR A 116 -13.83 13.87 21.67
CA TYR A 116 -13.26 14.79 22.66
C TYR A 116 -12.73 16.04 21.96
N GLU A 117 -12.82 17.18 22.63
CA GLU A 117 -12.35 18.46 22.11
C GLU A 117 -11.90 19.38 23.27
N ASP A 118 -10.69 19.91 23.20
CA ASP A 118 -10.20 20.97 24.08
C ASP A 118 -9.38 22.02 23.32
N ALA A 119 -8.67 22.89 24.05
CA ALA A 119 -7.83 23.93 23.46
C ALA A 119 -6.57 23.40 22.75
N GLU A 120 -6.10 22.19 23.06
CA GLU A 120 -4.89 21.59 22.50
C GLU A 120 -5.21 20.66 21.32
N MET A 121 -6.29 19.88 21.43
CA MET A 121 -6.57 18.78 20.51
C MET A 121 -8.06 18.53 20.24
N ILE A 122 -8.30 17.79 19.16
CA ILE A 122 -9.58 17.18 18.82
C ILE A 122 -9.36 15.69 18.62
N VAL A 123 -10.26 14.86 19.14
CA VAL A 123 -10.17 13.41 19.01
C VAL A 123 -11.40 12.87 18.31
N TYR A 124 -11.19 12.05 17.31
CA TYR A 124 -12.25 11.39 16.54
C TYR A 124 -12.15 9.87 16.67
N ARG A 125 -13.28 9.21 16.42
CA ARG A 125 -13.30 7.79 16.07
C ARG A 125 -13.03 7.63 14.58
N PRO A 126 -12.37 6.55 14.13
CA PRO A 126 -12.35 6.23 12.71
C PRO A 126 -13.75 5.83 12.24
N LEU A 127 -14.02 6.01 10.95
CA LEU A 127 -15.17 5.41 10.29
C LEU A 127 -15.05 3.87 10.31
N PRO A 128 -16.17 3.13 10.35
CA PRO A 128 -16.15 1.68 10.40
C PRO A 128 -15.41 1.08 9.19
N PRO A 129 -14.80 -0.10 9.35
CA PRO A 129 -14.16 -0.80 8.25
C PRO A 129 -15.16 -1.13 7.15
N THR A 130 -14.65 -1.31 5.94
CA THR A 130 -15.44 -1.74 4.79
C THR A 130 -15.46 -3.28 4.71
N GLY A 131 -16.24 -3.83 3.78
CA GLY A 131 -16.25 -5.26 3.47
C GLY A 131 -15.09 -5.72 2.57
N LEU A 132 -14.10 -4.87 2.30
CA LEU A 132 -12.95 -5.21 1.47
C LEU A 132 -12.07 -6.24 2.19
N ASP A 133 -11.93 -7.43 1.62
CA ASP A 133 -11.21 -8.55 2.23
C ASP A 133 -9.74 -8.62 1.79
N ARG A 134 -9.40 -8.01 0.65
CA ARG A 134 -8.05 -7.98 0.10
C ARG A 134 -7.79 -6.74 -0.73
N PHE A 135 -6.52 -6.47 -0.96
CA PHE A 135 -6.09 -5.36 -1.79
C PHE A 135 -4.77 -5.69 -2.49
N ILE A 136 -4.59 -5.16 -3.70
CA ILE A 136 -3.36 -5.33 -4.49
C ILE A 136 -3.04 -4.03 -5.19
N SER A 137 -1.78 -3.60 -5.18
CA SER A 137 -1.36 -2.36 -5.85
C SER A 137 0.13 -2.32 -6.19
N PRO A 138 0.52 -1.79 -7.37
CA PRO A 138 1.90 -1.47 -7.68
C PRO A 138 2.54 -0.60 -6.59
N LEU A 139 3.80 -0.91 -6.26
CA LEU A 139 4.58 -0.20 -5.26
C LEU A 139 5.77 0.53 -5.89
N SER A 140 6.77 -0.21 -6.37
CA SER A 140 8.01 0.37 -6.91
C SER A 140 8.58 -0.46 -8.05
N GLY A 141 9.46 0.16 -8.85
CA GLY A 141 10.14 -0.52 -9.96
C GLY A 141 9.35 -0.60 -11.27
N TRP A 142 8.26 0.15 -11.36
CA TRP A 142 7.41 0.22 -12.54
C TRP A 142 7.63 1.53 -13.31
N TYR A 143 7.69 1.44 -14.63
CA TYR A 143 7.51 2.59 -15.50
C TYR A 143 6.05 3.07 -15.49
N PRO A 144 5.76 4.28 -16.02
CA PRO A 144 4.39 4.76 -16.21
C PRO A 144 3.53 3.75 -16.98
N SER A 145 2.23 3.75 -16.67
CA SER A 145 1.28 2.86 -17.33
C SER A 145 1.08 3.23 -18.81
N GLU A 146 1.06 2.22 -19.66
CA GLU A 146 0.85 2.30 -21.11
C GLU A 146 -0.40 1.51 -21.51
N ARG A 147 -0.86 1.69 -22.77
CA ARG A 147 -1.96 0.91 -23.35
C ARG A 147 -1.44 0.06 -24.49
N ALA A 148 -1.78 -1.22 -24.48
CA ALA A 148 -1.53 -2.09 -25.62
C ALA A 148 -2.39 -1.65 -26.80
N ALA A 149 -1.78 -1.44 -27.97
CA ALA A 149 -2.48 -0.89 -29.14
C ALA A 149 -3.64 -1.77 -29.61
N GLU A 150 -3.50 -3.10 -29.50
CA GLU A 150 -4.47 -4.07 -30.00
C GLU A 150 -5.64 -4.30 -29.03
N THR A 151 -5.36 -4.40 -27.74
CA THR A 151 -6.37 -4.78 -26.72
C THR A 151 -6.88 -3.60 -25.91
N GLY A 152 -6.20 -2.45 -25.96
CA GLY A 152 -6.43 -1.30 -25.09
C GLY A 152 -6.07 -1.54 -23.62
N ALA A 153 -5.59 -2.75 -23.29
CA ALA A 153 -5.27 -3.16 -21.92
C ALA A 153 -4.11 -2.32 -21.37
N ARG A 154 -4.25 -1.94 -20.09
CA ARG A 154 -3.21 -1.20 -19.37
C ARG A 154 -2.12 -2.15 -18.93
N PHE A 155 -0.87 -1.74 -19.14
CA PHE A 155 0.29 -2.49 -18.71
C PHE A 155 1.37 -1.56 -18.17
N ARG A 156 2.31 -2.10 -17.41
CA ARG A 156 3.50 -1.37 -16.95
C ARG A 156 4.74 -2.18 -17.26
N TRP A 157 5.75 -1.52 -17.82
CA TRP A 157 7.08 -2.09 -17.98
C TRP A 157 7.82 -2.10 -16.63
N LEU A 158 8.70 -3.09 -16.48
CA LEU A 158 9.77 -3.11 -15.49
C LEU A 158 11.12 -3.33 -16.19
N ALA A 159 12.19 -2.80 -15.59
CA ALA A 159 13.56 -3.04 -16.03
C ALA A 159 14.08 -4.37 -15.46
N GLU A 160 14.32 -4.41 -14.16
CA GLU A 160 14.79 -5.61 -13.46
C GLU A 160 13.73 -6.14 -12.50
N VAL A 161 13.15 -5.25 -11.68
CA VAL A 161 12.24 -5.63 -10.61
C VAL A 161 11.04 -4.70 -10.59
N GLY A 162 9.84 -5.28 -10.58
CA GLY A 162 8.58 -4.61 -10.26
C GLY A 162 7.98 -5.20 -9.00
N THR A 163 7.62 -4.36 -8.03
CA THR A 163 7.07 -4.79 -6.73
C THR A 163 5.63 -4.37 -6.56
N VAL A 164 4.85 -5.25 -5.98
CA VAL A 164 3.42 -5.07 -5.72
C VAL A 164 3.19 -5.33 -4.24
N GLU A 165 2.41 -4.46 -3.64
CA GLU A 165 1.90 -4.63 -2.29
C GLU A 165 0.60 -5.42 -2.37
N VAL A 166 0.48 -6.45 -1.54
CA VAL A 166 -0.72 -7.27 -1.40
C VAL A 166 -1.14 -7.24 0.06
N TRP A 167 -2.42 -7.02 0.31
CA TRP A 167 -3.00 -7.09 1.65
C TRP A 167 -4.06 -8.17 1.70
N SER A 168 -3.99 -9.02 2.72
CA SER A 168 -5.12 -9.82 3.18
C SER A 168 -5.67 -9.22 4.46
N PHE A 169 -6.94 -8.85 4.45
CA PHE A 169 -7.64 -8.37 5.63
C PHE A 169 -8.51 -9.46 6.27
N ALA A 170 -8.28 -10.73 5.94
CA ALA A 170 -8.92 -11.86 6.61
C ALA A 170 -8.33 -12.07 8.02
N ASP A 171 -9.10 -12.66 8.93
CA ASP A 171 -8.64 -12.93 10.31
C ASP A 171 -7.76 -14.19 10.40
N THR A 172 -7.82 -15.04 9.37
CA THR A 172 -7.05 -16.29 9.26
C THR A 172 -6.37 -16.37 7.90
N PRO A 173 -5.32 -17.20 7.74
CA PRO A 173 -4.74 -17.44 6.43
C PRO A 173 -5.78 -17.87 5.40
N ARG A 174 -5.67 -17.34 4.18
CA ARG A 174 -6.62 -17.60 3.09
C ARG A 174 -5.88 -17.81 1.77
N ASP A 175 -6.40 -18.76 1.00
CA ASP A 175 -5.91 -19.06 -0.33
C ASP A 175 -6.57 -18.16 -1.37
N TYR A 176 -5.75 -17.66 -2.28
CA TYR A 176 -6.14 -16.82 -3.41
C TYR A 176 -5.46 -17.34 -4.69
N THR A 177 -5.95 -16.88 -5.84
CA THR A 177 -5.29 -17.07 -7.12
C THR A 177 -4.80 -15.70 -7.62
N LEU A 178 -3.49 -15.56 -7.77
CA LEU A 178 -2.88 -14.43 -8.47
C LEU A 178 -3.00 -14.66 -9.97
N ARG A 179 -3.62 -13.72 -10.68
CA ARG A 179 -3.73 -13.73 -12.14
C ARG A 179 -3.06 -12.50 -12.71
N PHE A 180 -2.31 -12.67 -13.80
CA PHE A 180 -1.77 -11.56 -14.57
C PHE A 180 -1.39 -11.98 -15.98
N ASP A 181 -1.30 -11.00 -16.86
CA ASP A 181 -0.71 -11.16 -18.19
C ASP A 181 0.71 -10.61 -18.20
N THR A 182 1.58 -11.26 -18.96
CA THR A 182 2.95 -10.80 -19.15
C THR A 182 3.43 -10.97 -20.59
N PHE A 183 4.31 -10.07 -21.02
CA PHE A 183 4.98 -10.12 -22.31
C PHE A 183 6.34 -9.43 -22.21
N THR A 184 7.19 -9.65 -23.21
CA THR A 184 8.56 -9.12 -23.23
C THR A 184 8.74 -8.00 -24.25
N TYR A 185 9.75 -7.18 -24.02
CA TYR A 185 10.24 -6.26 -25.03
C TYR A 185 11.20 -6.97 -25.99
N GLN A 186 10.72 -7.23 -27.21
CA GLN A 186 11.39 -7.79 -28.41
C GLN A 186 12.05 -9.17 -28.31
N THR A 187 12.62 -9.54 -27.18
CA THR A 187 13.38 -10.78 -26.98
C THR A 187 12.73 -11.67 -25.92
N PRO A 188 12.87 -13.00 -25.98
CA PRO A 188 12.46 -13.87 -24.90
C PRO A 188 13.20 -13.57 -23.59
N ARG A 189 12.48 -13.65 -22.46
CA ARG A 189 13.06 -13.37 -21.13
C ARG A 189 12.49 -14.30 -20.06
N ARG A 190 13.24 -14.49 -18.99
CA ARG A 190 12.84 -15.25 -17.81
C ARG A 190 12.26 -14.32 -16.76
N LEU A 191 11.04 -14.62 -16.34
CA LEU A 191 10.32 -13.99 -15.24
C LEU A 191 10.42 -14.90 -14.02
N ALA A 192 10.92 -14.38 -12.91
CA ALA A 192 10.77 -14.98 -11.59
C ALA A 192 9.73 -14.20 -10.78
N VAL A 193 8.86 -14.91 -10.06
CA VAL A 193 7.89 -14.31 -9.15
C VAL A 193 8.15 -14.83 -7.73
N SER A 194 8.12 -13.94 -6.74
CA SER A 194 8.27 -14.30 -5.33
C SER A 194 7.31 -13.53 -4.42
N LEU A 195 6.93 -14.15 -3.30
CA LEU A 195 6.10 -13.56 -2.25
C LEU A 195 6.92 -13.55 -0.95
N ASP A 196 7.11 -12.37 -0.38
CA ASP A 196 7.92 -12.15 0.83
C ASP A 196 9.32 -12.80 0.74
N GLY A 197 9.91 -12.77 -0.46
CA GLY A 197 11.21 -13.38 -0.76
C GLY A 197 11.19 -14.88 -1.01
N GLN A 198 10.05 -15.56 -0.84
CA GLN A 198 9.89 -16.97 -1.20
C GLN A 198 9.52 -17.10 -2.68
N ALA A 199 10.30 -17.90 -3.42
CA ALA A 199 10.06 -18.12 -4.85
C ALA A 199 8.72 -18.85 -5.07
N LEU A 200 7.87 -18.29 -5.94
CA LEU A 200 6.62 -18.90 -6.39
C LEU A 200 6.78 -19.61 -7.73
N GLY A 201 7.72 -19.17 -8.56
CA GLY A 201 8.08 -19.85 -9.79
C GLY A 201 8.92 -19.00 -10.73
N GLU A 202 9.36 -19.65 -11.82
CA GLU A 202 10.11 -19.03 -12.92
C GLU A 202 9.52 -19.49 -14.26
N TRP A 203 9.40 -18.58 -15.21
CA TRP A 203 8.85 -18.84 -16.54
C TRP A 203 9.68 -18.18 -17.62
N GLN A 204 9.93 -18.90 -18.71
CA GLN A 204 10.34 -18.27 -19.97
C GLN A 204 9.11 -17.63 -20.63
N VAL A 205 9.23 -16.35 -20.94
CA VAL A 205 8.24 -15.52 -21.63
C VAL A 205 8.79 -15.22 -23.01
N THR A 206 8.20 -15.83 -24.04
CA THR A 206 8.58 -15.63 -25.46
C THR A 206 7.62 -14.70 -26.20
N GLY A 207 6.47 -14.41 -25.60
CA GLY A 207 5.40 -13.56 -26.12
C GLY A 207 4.30 -13.39 -25.07
N PRO A 208 3.18 -12.74 -25.41
CA PRO A 208 2.06 -12.56 -24.50
C PRO A 208 1.54 -13.88 -23.94
N ARG A 209 1.42 -13.96 -22.62
CA ARG A 209 0.86 -15.11 -21.91
C ARG A 209 0.18 -14.70 -20.61
N SER A 210 -0.87 -15.42 -20.26
CA SER A 210 -1.53 -15.33 -18.96
C SER A 210 -0.91 -16.33 -17.99
N LEU A 211 -0.73 -15.93 -16.73
CA LEU A 211 -0.21 -16.75 -15.65
C LEU A 211 -1.18 -16.74 -14.48
N GLU A 212 -1.37 -17.92 -13.87
CA GLU A 212 -2.13 -18.10 -12.64
C GLU A 212 -1.26 -18.80 -11.61
N LEU A 213 -1.20 -18.27 -10.39
CA LEU A 213 -0.41 -18.82 -9.30
C LEU A 213 -1.28 -18.92 -8.04
N PRO A 214 -1.29 -20.08 -7.33
CA PRO A 214 -1.90 -20.16 -6.02
C PRO A 214 -1.05 -19.37 -5.01
N LEU A 215 -1.70 -18.51 -4.23
CA LEU A 215 -1.10 -17.80 -3.10
C LEU A 215 -1.81 -18.19 -1.81
N SER A 216 -1.07 -18.46 -0.75
CA SER A 216 -1.62 -18.55 0.60
C SER A 216 -1.14 -17.34 1.38
N LEU A 217 -2.06 -16.45 1.75
CA LEU A 217 -1.74 -15.20 2.43
C LEU A 217 -2.17 -15.28 3.88
N THR A 218 -1.27 -14.93 4.80
CA THR A 218 -1.62 -14.69 6.20
C THR A 218 -2.30 -13.33 6.34
N PRO A 219 -2.97 -13.03 7.47
CA PRO A 219 -3.48 -11.69 7.72
C PRO A 219 -2.38 -10.62 7.67
N GLY A 220 -2.58 -9.57 6.89
CA GLY A 220 -1.69 -8.40 6.82
C GLY A 220 -1.13 -8.09 5.44
N ALA A 221 -0.02 -7.34 5.46
CA ALA A 221 0.68 -6.87 4.27
C ALA A 221 1.75 -7.86 3.82
N HIS A 222 1.83 -8.03 2.51
CA HIS A 222 2.75 -8.92 1.81
C HIS A 222 3.37 -8.19 0.63
N ARG A 223 4.57 -8.61 0.24
CA ARG A 223 5.30 -8.08 -0.91
C ARG A 223 5.42 -9.14 -1.99
N LEU A 224 4.79 -8.88 -3.12
CA LEU A 224 4.94 -9.63 -4.35
C LEU A 224 6.02 -8.97 -5.22
N GLU A 225 6.96 -9.75 -5.72
CA GLU A 225 8.03 -9.28 -6.59
C GLU A 225 8.01 -10.02 -7.93
N PHE A 226 8.01 -9.24 -9.01
CA PHE A 226 8.23 -9.68 -10.38
C PHE A 226 9.66 -9.29 -10.76
N ARG A 227 10.48 -10.26 -11.14
CA ARG A 227 11.88 -10.04 -11.49
C ARG A 227 12.18 -10.58 -12.87
N SER A 228 12.77 -9.75 -13.73
CA SER A 228 13.45 -10.24 -14.91
C SER A 228 14.83 -10.77 -14.54
N LEU A 229 15.14 -11.99 -14.99
CA LEU A 229 16.46 -12.60 -14.77
C LEU A 229 17.44 -12.31 -15.91
N ASP A 230 17.00 -11.61 -16.95
CA ASP A 230 17.81 -11.28 -18.13
C ASP A 230 17.93 -9.75 -18.26
N PRO A 231 19.09 -9.22 -18.73
CA PRO A 231 19.33 -7.78 -18.78
C PRO A 231 18.30 -7.04 -19.65
N PRO A 232 17.80 -5.87 -19.21
CA PRO A 232 16.82 -5.10 -19.98
C PRO A 232 17.41 -4.59 -21.31
N THR A 233 16.54 -4.15 -22.21
CA THR A 233 16.95 -3.56 -23.50
C THR A 233 16.44 -2.14 -23.62
N HIS A 234 17.30 -1.26 -24.13
CA HIS A 234 16.92 0.12 -24.41
C HIS A 234 16.37 0.23 -25.84
N PRO A 235 15.15 0.75 -26.05
CA PRO A 235 14.58 0.93 -27.38
C PRO A 235 15.48 1.73 -28.32
N ASN A 236 16.09 2.82 -27.83
CA ASN A 236 17.02 3.65 -28.61
C ASN A 236 18.32 2.94 -29.05
N ALA A 237 18.68 1.82 -28.41
CA ALA A 237 19.81 1.00 -28.83
C ALA A 237 19.47 0.08 -30.02
N LEU A 238 18.17 -0.18 -30.25
CA LEU A 238 17.68 -1.02 -31.34
C LEU A 238 17.17 -0.20 -32.52
N ASP A 239 16.56 0.95 -32.24
CA ASP A 239 16.10 1.91 -33.24
C ASP A 239 16.69 3.29 -32.92
N PRO A 240 17.71 3.76 -33.68
CA PRO A 240 18.30 5.08 -33.49
C PRO A 240 17.31 6.25 -33.64
N ALA A 241 16.14 6.04 -34.26
CA ALA A 241 15.08 7.05 -34.34
C ALA A 241 14.23 7.12 -33.06
N SER A 242 14.25 6.09 -32.24
CA SER A 242 13.55 6.06 -30.95
C SER A 242 14.22 6.99 -29.95
N LYS A 243 13.41 7.82 -29.29
CA LYS A 243 13.84 8.67 -28.16
C LYS A 243 13.63 7.99 -26.81
N ASP A 244 13.10 6.77 -26.79
CA ASP A 244 12.84 6.02 -25.58
C ASP A 244 14.14 5.38 -25.07
N ASP A 245 14.67 5.94 -23.98
CA ASP A 245 15.89 5.53 -23.33
C ASP A 245 15.65 4.61 -22.12
N ARG A 246 14.39 4.21 -21.88
CA ARG A 246 14.05 3.33 -20.76
C ARG A 246 14.65 1.95 -20.94
N ALA A 247 15.03 1.32 -19.84
CA ALA A 247 15.51 -0.05 -19.83
C ALA A 247 14.29 -0.99 -19.74
N LEU A 248 13.82 -1.53 -20.87
CA LEU A 248 12.60 -2.33 -20.92
C LEU A 248 12.91 -3.83 -20.91
N SER A 249 12.20 -4.57 -20.06
CA SER A 249 12.34 -6.02 -19.98
C SER A 249 11.01 -6.74 -20.14
N LEU A 250 10.22 -6.79 -19.07
CA LEU A 250 8.92 -7.44 -19.00
C LEU A 250 7.84 -6.39 -18.76
N ALA A 251 6.67 -6.62 -19.33
CA ALA A 251 5.46 -5.90 -18.99
C ALA A 251 4.52 -6.82 -18.19
N ILE A 252 3.78 -6.22 -17.27
CA ILE A 252 2.69 -6.87 -16.54
C ILE A 252 1.39 -6.11 -16.81
N ALA A 253 0.29 -6.84 -17.01
CA ALA A 253 -1.06 -6.33 -17.19
C ALA A 253 -2.07 -7.19 -16.44
N ASN A 254 -3.30 -6.68 -16.26
CA ASN A 254 -4.43 -7.44 -15.70
C ASN A 254 -4.11 -8.18 -14.39
N LEU A 255 -3.37 -7.54 -13.51
CA LEU A 255 -2.91 -8.06 -12.24
C LEU A 255 -4.05 -8.08 -11.21
N VAL A 256 -4.54 -9.26 -10.88
CA VAL A 256 -5.70 -9.45 -10.01
C VAL A 256 -5.42 -10.51 -8.95
N LEU A 257 -5.91 -10.28 -7.74
CA LEU A 257 -6.02 -11.29 -6.70
C LEU A 257 -7.46 -11.80 -6.61
N ALA A 258 -7.70 -13.00 -7.11
CA ALA A 258 -9.01 -13.64 -7.14
C ALA A 258 -9.17 -14.66 -6.01
N ASP A 259 -10.41 -14.97 -5.64
CA ASP A 259 -10.69 -16.16 -4.85
C ASP A 259 -10.27 -17.41 -5.64
N ARG A 260 -9.88 -18.45 -4.91
CA ARG A 260 -9.57 -19.76 -5.49
C ARG A 260 -10.84 -20.50 -5.89
#